data_AF-A0A1M7FSR3-F1
#
_entry.id   AF-A0A1M7FSR3-F1
#
_cell.length_a   1.000
_cell.length_b   1.000
_cell.length_c   1.000
_cell.angle_alpha   90.00
_cell.angle_beta   90.00
_cell.angle_gamma   90.00
#
_symmetry.space_group_name_H-M   'P 1'
#
loop_
_entity.id
_entity.type
_entity.pdbx_description
1 polymer ?
#
loop_
_entity_poly.entity_id
_entity_poly.type
_entity_poly.pdbx_seq_one_letter_code
_entity_poly.pdbx_strand_id
1 'polypeptide(L)'
;MKEIRTLVVLVAILIFSSAGIYAQQVQKENLSVLYVGYDPAVPVSEDIINSPTGSGGMTPERFREDVKTRYSAFEIYLKQYFTTVKAVDARSYTMEMSKSYDVTIFDQTINAWEQAVRSPKYVPAKYLNEDFDFPTVFIGHTAPNMGNSIGLKLDWLCLCLDADAHHIKTEHPIFKGPFPVNLTMVVKPTPEGVYHYATGKDVPKEIPMWKVQKEGYIDGKGYRIGLVARGDGFLDSPDAEYISSGVNTKDVGAVAIGRHGNFLLWGFSGSPDYMTDEAKQVFANAVVYIKKFKGQKPIARKYNDRIATKNSIDEMVANLNTESFEKFKAYMAELNVSREINIKKLVAKKEKGETLSEMDEAVLGMQSQPIPVPTWEQYMQQTAQTFYKPEYLKNVGKLKKYLLDNKKYMYSEPDGFYELKVDEDIKKMGIGNEDIKLLERCVSLLKSGKDADLANRVLLHYTGMQKSPQQWEEWLGDNSSKLFFTEAGGYKWMIDTTK
;
A
#
# COMPACT_ATOMS: atom_id res chain seq x y z
N MET A 1 -58.75 -17.46 -40.65
CA MET A 1 -57.50 -18.24 -40.82
C MET A 1 -56.24 -17.40 -40.93
N LYS A 2 -56.24 -16.25 -41.63
CA LYS A 2 -55.06 -15.36 -41.72
C LYS A 2 -54.67 -14.76 -40.37
N GLU A 3 -55.63 -14.31 -39.57
CA GLU A 3 -55.36 -13.68 -38.27
C GLU A 3 -54.81 -14.65 -37.21
N ILE A 4 -55.26 -15.91 -37.22
CA ILE A 4 -54.74 -16.96 -36.33
C ILE A 4 -53.28 -17.29 -36.66
N ARG A 5 -52.90 -17.27 -37.95
CA ARG A 5 -51.50 -17.47 -38.37
C ARG A 5 -50.62 -16.30 -37.95
N THR A 6 -51.10 -15.07 -38.03
CA THR A 6 -50.34 -13.88 -37.57
C THR A 6 -50.14 -13.89 -36.06
N LEU A 7 -51.15 -14.31 -35.29
CA LEU A 7 -51.06 -14.41 -33.83
C LEU A 7 -50.08 -15.51 -33.39
N VAL A 8 -50.10 -16.67 -34.04
CA VAL A 8 -49.18 -17.78 -33.74
C VAL A 8 -47.73 -17.41 -34.08
N VAL A 9 -47.49 -16.66 -35.17
CA VAL A 9 -46.16 -16.16 -35.53
C VAL A 9 -45.66 -15.10 -34.55
N LEU A 10 -46.52 -14.18 -34.10
CA LEU A 10 -46.15 -13.18 -33.10
C LEU A 10 -45.86 -13.80 -31.72
N VAL A 11 -46.64 -14.80 -31.30
CA VAL A 11 -46.39 -15.55 -30.06
C VAL A 11 -45.10 -16.38 -30.17
N ALA A 12 -44.83 -17.01 -31.32
CA ALA A 12 -43.57 -17.70 -31.54
C ALA A 12 -42.37 -16.74 -31.51
N ILE A 13 -42.46 -15.54 -32.12
CA ILE A 13 -41.40 -14.52 -32.05
C ILE A 13 -41.23 -14.00 -30.62
N LEU A 14 -42.30 -13.86 -29.82
CA LEU A 14 -42.23 -13.49 -28.40
C LEU A 14 -41.61 -14.59 -27.52
N ILE A 15 -41.83 -15.87 -27.85
CA ILE A 15 -41.21 -17.01 -27.14
C ILE A 15 -39.74 -17.19 -27.56
N PHE A 16 -39.38 -16.90 -28.82
CA PHE A 16 -37.98 -16.92 -29.28
C PHE A 16 -37.18 -15.66 -28.91
N SER A 17 -37.83 -14.52 -28.64
CA SER A 17 -37.17 -13.31 -28.11
C SER A 17 -37.05 -13.28 -26.59
N SER A 18 -37.76 -14.16 -25.87
CA SER A 18 -37.57 -14.38 -24.43
C SER A 18 -36.63 -15.55 -24.11
N ALA A 19 -36.22 -16.34 -25.10
CA ALA A 19 -35.24 -17.43 -24.97
C ALA A 19 -33.77 -16.96 -25.03
N GLY A 20 -33.52 -15.65 -25.13
CA GLY A 20 -32.19 -15.04 -25.32
C GLY A 20 -31.56 -14.37 -24.09
N ILE A 21 -32.11 -14.53 -22.89
CA ILE A 21 -31.45 -14.13 -21.63
C ILE A 21 -31.15 -15.39 -20.81
N TYR A 22 -30.43 -16.34 -21.41
CA TYR A 22 -29.54 -17.14 -20.59
C TYR A 22 -28.39 -16.20 -20.22
N ALA A 23 -28.31 -15.79 -18.95
CA ALA A 23 -27.09 -15.25 -18.40
C ALA A 23 -25.97 -16.22 -18.84
N GLN A 24 -25.07 -15.75 -19.70
CA GLN A 24 -23.98 -16.56 -20.19
C GLN A 24 -23.21 -17.03 -18.96
N GLN A 25 -23.38 -18.31 -18.61
CA GLN A 25 -22.87 -18.83 -17.36
C GLN A 25 -21.35 -18.70 -17.41
N VAL A 26 -20.79 -17.85 -16.55
CA VAL A 26 -19.34 -17.62 -16.49
C VAL A 26 -18.68 -18.99 -16.31
N GLN A 27 -17.79 -19.35 -17.23
CA GLN A 27 -17.01 -20.57 -17.08
C GLN A 27 -16.14 -20.41 -15.84
N LYS A 28 -16.43 -21.21 -14.82
CA LYS A 28 -15.70 -21.14 -13.55
C LYS A 28 -14.27 -21.64 -13.72
N GLU A 29 -13.35 -20.98 -13.05
CA GLU A 29 -11.99 -21.45 -12.87
C GLU A 29 -11.95 -22.57 -11.82
N ASN A 30 -11.17 -23.61 -12.11
CA ASN A 30 -10.93 -24.72 -11.17
C ASN A 30 -9.95 -24.28 -10.07
N LEU A 31 -10.50 -23.49 -9.15
CA LEU A 31 -9.82 -22.89 -8.02
C LEU A 31 -10.66 -23.10 -6.76
N SER A 32 -9.97 -23.34 -5.65
CA SER A 32 -10.52 -23.33 -4.30
C SER A 32 -10.16 -22.02 -3.59
N VAL A 33 -11.17 -21.28 -3.14
CA VAL A 33 -11.01 -19.96 -2.52
C VAL A 33 -11.56 -19.98 -1.09
N LEU A 34 -10.73 -19.53 -0.14
CA LEU A 34 -11.14 -19.22 1.23
C LEU A 34 -11.37 -17.72 1.36
N TYR A 35 -12.61 -17.29 1.57
CA TYR A 35 -12.96 -15.91 1.88
C TYR A 35 -13.09 -15.73 3.40
N VAL A 36 -12.41 -14.72 3.93
CA VAL A 36 -12.33 -14.41 5.36
C VAL A 36 -12.90 -13.01 5.60
N GLY A 37 -14.12 -12.95 6.15
CA GLY A 37 -14.85 -11.70 6.43
C GLY A 37 -15.60 -11.79 7.75
N TYR A 38 -16.41 -10.78 8.11
CA TYR A 38 -17.28 -10.88 9.30
C TYR A 38 -18.60 -11.53 8.94
N ASP A 39 -18.86 -12.71 9.48
CA ASP A 39 -20.15 -13.37 9.36
C ASP A 39 -21.20 -12.58 10.15
N PRO A 40 -22.30 -12.12 9.54
CA PRO A 40 -23.35 -11.38 10.24
C PRO A 40 -24.03 -12.20 11.36
N ALA A 41 -23.89 -13.53 11.38
CA ALA A 41 -24.36 -14.36 12.48
C ALA A 41 -23.56 -14.16 13.78
N VAL A 42 -22.37 -13.57 13.71
CA VAL A 42 -21.50 -13.34 14.85
C VAL A 42 -21.38 -11.82 15.11
N PRO A 43 -21.92 -11.29 16.22
CA PRO A 43 -21.95 -9.85 16.51
C PRO A 43 -20.56 -9.22 16.51
N VAL A 44 -20.38 -8.12 15.77
CA VAL A 44 -19.11 -7.35 15.78
C VAL A 44 -19.06 -6.47 17.03
N SER A 45 -17.89 -6.41 17.69
CA SER A 45 -17.73 -5.61 18.92
C SER A 45 -17.76 -4.11 18.65
N GLU A 46 -18.19 -3.34 19.65
CA GLU A 46 -18.17 -1.87 19.59
C GLU A 46 -16.77 -1.30 19.37
N ASP A 47 -15.73 -1.96 19.89
CA ASP A 47 -14.34 -1.53 19.66
C ASP A 47 -13.96 -1.56 18.17
N ILE A 48 -14.42 -2.56 17.42
CA ILE A 48 -14.17 -2.66 15.98
C ILE A 48 -15.01 -1.63 15.22
N ILE A 49 -16.28 -1.50 15.59
CA ILE A 49 -17.23 -0.60 14.93
C ILE A 49 -16.78 0.86 15.06
N ASN A 50 -16.25 1.23 16.22
CA ASN A 50 -15.79 2.59 16.50
C ASN A 50 -14.30 2.81 16.15
N SER A 51 -13.58 1.78 15.72
CA SER A 51 -12.18 1.90 15.29
C SER A 51 -12.09 2.33 13.82
N PRO A 52 -11.47 3.48 13.48
CA PRO A 52 -11.27 3.87 12.09
C PRO A 52 -10.47 2.84 11.28
N THR A 53 -9.55 2.13 11.91
CA THR A 53 -8.76 1.08 11.25
C THR A 53 -9.47 -0.27 11.22
N GLY A 54 -10.41 -0.52 12.15
CA GLY A 54 -11.23 -1.74 12.16
C GLY A 54 -12.43 -1.67 11.21
N SER A 55 -13.04 -0.49 11.08
CA SER A 55 -14.19 -0.26 10.19
C SER A 55 -13.78 0.05 8.74
N GLY A 56 -12.48 0.19 8.46
CA GLY A 56 -12.00 0.67 7.16
C GLY A 56 -12.39 2.13 6.88
N GLY A 57 -12.41 2.98 7.91
CA GLY A 57 -12.72 4.40 7.83
C GLY A 57 -14.20 4.74 7.71
N MET A 58 -15.09 3.76 7.88
CA MET A 58 -16.53 3.96 7.83
C MET A 58 -17.06 4.60 9.11
N THR A 59 -18.19 5.30 9.02
CA THR A 59 -18.93 5.67 10.24
C THR A 59 -19.53 4.41 10.89
N PRO A 60 -19.72 4.41 12.22
CA PRO A 60 -20.34 3.28 12.93
C PRO A 60 -21.66 2.81 12.30
N GLU A 61 -22.53 3.74 11.89
CA GLU A 61 -23.84 3.44 11.30
C GLU A 61 -23.70 2.74 9.95
N ARG A 62 -22.87 3.28 9.06
CA ARG A 62 -22.67 2.68 7.73
C ARG A 62 -21.99 1.33 7.84
N PHE A 63 -21.05 1.17 8.77
CA PHE A 63 -20.38 -0.11 9.01
C PHE A 63 -21.36 -1.19 9.50
N ARG A 64 -22.28 -0.85 10.42
CA ARG A 64 -23.33 -1.78 10.87
C ARG A 64 -24.24 -2.26 9.74
N GLU A 65 -24.53 -1.41 8.76
CA GLU A 65 -25.29 -1.83 7.58
C GLU A 65 -24.44 -2.66 6.61
N ASP A 66 -23.18 -2.28 6.38
CA ASP A 66 -22.25 -2.98 5.48
C ASP A 66 -22.02 -4.43 5.92
N VAL A 67 -21.80 -4.68 7.21
CA VAL A 67 -21.52 -6.05 7.71
C VAL A 67 -22.70 -7.01 7.57
N LYS A 68 -23.94 -6.51 7.42
CA LYS A 68 -25.12 -7.37 7.24
C LYS A 68 -25.12 -8.11 5.91
N THR A 69 -24.55 -7.50 4.87
CA THR A 69 -24.65 -8.02 3.49
C THR A 69 -23.30 -8.37 2.88
N ARG A 70 -22.22 -7.67 3.26
CA ARG A 70 -20.89 -7.78 2.64
C ARG A 70 -20.36 -9.22 2.57
N TYR A 71 -20.49 -9.97 3.66
CA TYR A 71 -20.04 -11.36 3.74
C TYR A 71 -20.71 -12.24 2.67
N SER A 72 -22.05 -12.22 2.63
CA SER A 72 -22.82 -12.98 1.65
C SER A 72 -22.59 -12.49 0.22
N ALA A 73 -22.41 -11.19 0.02
CA ALA A 73 -22.17 -10.60 -1.29
C ALA A 73 -20.86 -11.15 -1.89
N PHE A 74 -19.78 -11.21 -1.11
CA PHE A 74 -18.52 -11.85 -1.53
C PHE A 74 -18.67 -13.35 -1.76
N GLU A 75 -19.34 -14.08 -0.87
CA GLU A 75 -19.50 -15.52 -1.05
C GLU A 75 -20.27 -15.84 -2.35
N ILE A 76 -21.39 -15.15 -2.60
CA ILE A 76 -22.19 -15.32 -3.82
C ILE A 76 -21.37 -14.96 -5.05
N TYR A 77 -20.72 -13.79 -5.03
CA TYR A 77 -19.88 -13.32 -6.13
C TYR A 77 -18.77 -14.32 -6.47
N LEU A 78 -17.97 -14.75 -5.49
CA LEU A 78 -16.86 -15.69 -5.72
C LEU A 78 -17.36 -17.04 -6.26
N LYS A 79 -18.52 -17.53 -5.81
CA LYS A 79 -19.15 -18.77 -6.33
C LYS A 79 -19.54 -18.67 -7.81
N GLN A 80 -19.65 -17.47 -8.38
CA GLN A 80 -19.88 -17.30 -9.82
C GLN A 80 -18.62 -17.60 -10.65
N TYR A 81 -17.44 -17.37 -10.08
CA TYR A 81 -16.16 -17.46 -10.80
C TYR A 81 -15.34 -18.70 -10.45
N PHE A 82 -15.54 -19.32 -9.29
CA PHE A 82 -14.69 -20.41 -8.79
C PHE A 82 -15.47 -21.67 -8.42
N THR A 83 -14.88 -22.83 -8.71
CA THR A 83 -15.51 -24.14 -8.44
C THR A 83 -15.76 -24.42 -6.97
N THR A 84 -14.83 -24.04 -6.09
CA THR A 84 -14.93 -24.26 -4.65
C THR A 84 -14.72 -22.93 -3.92
N VAL A 85 -15.70 -22.54 -3.11
CA VAL A 85 -15.62 -21.33 -2.29
C VAL A 85 -16.12 -21.66 -0.90
N LYS A 86 -15.31 -21.32 0.11
CA LYS A 86 -15.72 -21.34 1.52
C LYS A 86 -15.57 -19.94 2.08
N ALA A 87 -16.64 -19.42 2.67
CA ALA A 87 -16.57 -18.26 3.53
C ALA A 87 -16.42 -18.69 5.00
N VAL A 88 -15.62 -17.96 5.78
CA VAL A 88 -15.44 -18.14 7.22
C VAL A 88 -15.41 -16.80 7.94
N ASP A 89 -15.85 -16.80 9.20
CA ASP A 89 -15.72 -15.62 10.04
C ASP A 89 -14.26 -15.35 10.41
N ALA A 90 -13.80 -14.10 10.25
CA ALA A 90 -12.42 -13.69 10.49
C ALA A 90 -11.94 -13.94 11.92
N ARG A 91 -12.84 -13.96 12.91
CA ARG A 91 -12.52 -14.24 14.31
C ARG A 91 -12.39 -15.74 14.59
N SER A 92 -12.90 -16.58 13.70
CA SER A 92 -12.74 -18.04 13.75
C SER A 92 -11.59 -18.56 12.88
N TYR A 93 -11.01 -17.71 12.04
CA TYR A 93 -9.93 -18.09 11.13
C TYR A 93 -8.69 -18.55 11.89
N THR A 94 -8.04 -19.60 11.37
CA THR A 94 -6.69 -20.00 11.75
C THR A 94 -5.84 -20.17 10.49
N MET A 95 -4.53 -19.93 10.58
CA MET A 95 -3.61 -20.04 9.43
C MET A 95 -3.67 -21.42 8.75
N GLU A 96 -3.95 -22.48 9.51
CA GLU A 96 -4.11 -23.85 9.00
C GLU A 96 -5.26 -23.99 7.99
N MET A 97 -6.32 -23.17 8.10
CA MET A 97 -7.44 -23.22 7.16
C MET A 97 -6.97 -22.97 5.72
N SER A 98 -6.00 -22.07 5.52
CA SER A 98 -5.47 -21.74 4.20
C SER A 98 -4.78 -22.90 3.49
N LYS A 99 -4.34 -23.96 4.20
CA LYS A 99 -3.74 -25.15 3.60
C LYS A 99 -4.67 -25.89 2.64
N SER A 100 -5.98 -25.81 2.88
CA SER A 100 -7.00 -26.54 2.13
C SER A 100 -7.51 -25.79 0.89
N TYR A 101 -6.97 -24.59 0.62
CA TYR A 101 -7.42 -23.72 -0.46
C TYR A 101 -6.25 -23.22 -1.29
N ASP A 102 -6.52 -22.89 -2.55
CA ASP A 102 -5.52 -22.33 -3.46
C ASP A 102 -5.21 -20.87 -3.14
N VAL A 103 -6.22 -20.10 -2.74
CA VAL A 103 -6.11 -18.67 -2.44
C VAL A 103 -6.94 -18.32 -1.22
N THR A 104 -6.38 -17.49 -0.33
CA THR A 104 -7.11 -16.86 0.78
C THR A 104 -7.35 -15.39 0.49
N ILE A 105 -8.58 -14.91 0.73
CA ILE A 105 -8.95 -13.50 0.59
C ILE A 105 -9.30 -12.97 1.97
N PHE A 106 -8.55 -11.99 2.44
CA PHE A 106 -8.83 -11.31 3.69
C PHE A 106 -9.54 -9.99 3.44
N ASP A 107 -10.80 -9.94 3.83
CA ASP A 107 -11.64 -8.75 3.79
C ASP A 107 -11.77 -8.08 5.17
N GLN A 108 -11.49 -8.83 6.23
CA GLN A 108 -11.44 -8.33 7.61
C GLN A 108 -10.17 -8.80 8.31
N THR A 109 -9.73 -8.04 9.32
CA THR A 109 -8.57 -8.39 10.14
C THR A 109 -8.91 -9.59 11.04
N ILE A 110 -8.05 -10.61 11.04
CA ILE A 110 -8.23 -11.83 11.86
C ILE A 110 -7.81 -11.59 13.31
N ASN A 111 -8.04 -12.58 14.18
CA ASN A 111 -7.50 -12.53 15.54
C ASN A 111 -5.97 -12.64 15.51
N ALA A 112 -5.30 -11.76 16.26
CA ALA A 112 -3.85 -11.83 16.45
C ALA A 112 -3.49 -13.07 17.27
N TRP A 113 -2.46 -13.80 16.84
CA TRP A 113 -1.87 -14.89 17.63
C TRP A 113 -0.86 -14.37 18.65
N GLU A 114 -0.35 -13.15 18.45
CA GLU A 114 0.43 -12.39 19.44
C GLU A 114 -0.18 -10.98 19.57
N GLN A 115 -0.61 -10.63 20.78
CA GLN A 115 -1.28 -9.34 21.04
C GLN A 115 -0.27 -8.19 21.08
N ALA A 116 -0.73 -6.98 20.73
CA ALA A 116 0.10 -5.79 20.81
C ALA A 116 0.48 -5.47 22.27
N VAL A 117 1.72 -5.03 22.48
CA VAL A 117 2.19 -4.49 23.76
C VAL A 117 2.21 -2.96 23.66
N ARG A 118 1.52 -2.26 24.56
CA ARG A 118 1.43 -0.79 24.52
C ARG A 118 2.50 -0.08 25.35
N SER A 119 3.05 -0.72 26.38
CA SER A 119 3.96 -0.11 27.35
C SER A 119 5.07 -1.10 27.76
N PRO A 120 6.32 -0.64 27.99
CA PRO A 120 6.81 0.74 27.92
C PRO A 120 7.13 1.22 26.48
N LYS A 121 7.24 0.29 25.54
CA LYS A 121 7.42 0.57 24.11
C LYS A 121 6.32 -0.16 23.34
N TYR A 122 5.76 0.51 22.34
CA TYR A 122 4.75 -0.11 21.48
C TYR A 122 5.38 -1.24 20.64
N VAL A 123 4.80 -2.43 20.72
CA VAL A 123 5.08 -3.57 19.84
C VAL A 123 3.76 -3.93 19.17
N PRO A 124 3.70 -3.94 17.82
CA PRO A 124 2.47 -4.26 17.11
C PRO A 124 2.05 -5.72 17.29
N ALA A 125 0.74 -5.97 17.17
CA ALA A 125 0.21 -7.33 17.16
C ALA A 125 0.67 -8.11 15.92
N LYS A 126 0.70 -9.45 16.02
CA LYS A 126 1.02 -10.35 14.90
C LYS A 126 -0.18 -11.22 14.54
N TYR A 127 -0.45 -11.29 13.24
CA TYR A 127 -1.62 -11.95 12.68
C TYR A 127 -1.25 -13.12 11.77
N LEU A 128 -0.22 -12.93 10.96
CA LEU A 128 0.43 -13.98 10.17
C LEU A 128 1.83 -14.22 10.72
N ASN A 129 2.42 -15.37 10.42
CA ASN A 129 3.83 -15.64 10.70
C ASN A 129 4.66 -15.53 9.41
N GLU A 130 5.98 -15.44 9.57
CA GLU A 130 6.93 -15.25 8.47
C GLU A 130 6.96 -16.45 7.50
N ASP A 131 6.50 -17.61 7.95
CA ASP A 131 6.41 -18.86 7.18
C ASP A 131 5.10 -18.99 6.38
N PHE A 132 4.14 -18.08 6.55
CA PHE A 132 2.90 -18.09 5.80
C PHE A 132 3.16 -17.87 4.30
N ASP A 133 2.93 -18.92 3.49
CA ASP A 133 3.31 -18.98 2.08
C ASP A 133 2.12 -19.26 1.13
N PHE A 134 0.89 -19.15 1.65
CA PHE A 134 -0.33 -19.34 0.87
C PHE A 134 -0.65 -18.08 0.04
N PRO A 135 -1.01 -18.22 -1.25
CA PRO A 135 -1.48 -17.11 -2.06
C PRO A 135 -2.60 -16.32 -1.39
N THR A 136 -2.42 -15.00 -1.30
CA THR A 136 -3.29 -14.13 -0.51
C THR A 136 -3.68 -12.88 -1.26
N VAL A 137 -4.96 -12.53 -1.22
CA VAL A 137 -5.46 -11.20 -1.58
C VAL A 137 -5.90 -10.48 -0.31
N PHE A 138 -5.31 -9.31 -0.05
CA PHE A 138 -5.79 -8.39 0.97
C PHE A 138 -6.69 -7.34 0.34
N ILE A 139 -7.82 -7.05 1.00
CA ILE A 139 -8.70 -5.95 0.62
C ILE A 139 -8.42 -4.74 1.52
N GLY A 140 -8.00 -3.64 0.91
CA GLY A 140 -7.72 -2.36 1.57
C GLY A 140 -6.81 -2.49 2.81
N HIS A 141 -7.28 -1.92 3.92
CA HIS A 141 -6.55 -1.80 5.19
C HIS A 141 -6.10 -3.12 5.84
N THR A 142 -6.62 -4.27 5.42
CA THR A 142 -6.20 -5.58 5.96
C THR A 142 -4.74 -5.92 5.64
N ALA A 143 -4.23 -5.42 4.50
CA ALA A 143 -2.84 -5.64 4.08
C ALA A 143 -1.82 -5.15 5.11
N PRO A 144 -1.79 -3.86 5.51
CA PRO A 144 -0.83 -3.39 6.51
C PRO A 144 -1.14 -3.89 7.91
N ASN A 145 -2.42 -4.06 8.28
CA ASN A 145 -2.78 -4.57 9.60
C ASN A 145 -2.12 -5.91 9.90
N MET A 146 -2.09 -6.81 8.91
CA MET A 146 -1.60 -8.18 9.09
C MET A 146 -0.21 -8.39 8.50
N GLY A 147 0.10 -7.70 7.40
CA GLY A 147 1.33 -7.82 6.63
C GLY A 147 2.53 -7.07 7.21
N ASN A 148 2.33 -6.00 7.98
CA ASN A 148 3.45 -5.25 8.56
C ASN A 148 4.32 -6.11 9.47
N SER A 149 3.69 -6.99 10.28
CA SER A 149 4.40 -7.88 11.21
C SER A 149 5.33 -8.88 10.52
N ILE A 150 5.09 -9.18 9.24
CA ILE A 150 5.91 -10.07 8.42
C ILE A 150 6.70 -9.30 7.35
N GLY A 151 6.79 -7.98 7.46
CA GLY A 151 7.61 -7.11 6.60
C GLY A 151 7.11 -6.98 5.16
N LEU A 152 5.79 -7.02 4.91
CA LEU A 152 5.29 -6.76 3.56
C LEU A 152 5.52 -5.30 3.13
N LYS A 153 5.83 -5.09 1.85
CA LYS A 153 5.82 -3.77 1.20
C LYS A 153 4.41 -3.20 1.00
N LEU A 154 3.36 -4.00 1.24
CA LEU A 154 1.94 -3.62 1.17
C LEU A 154 1.53 -2.83 2.44
N ASP A 155 2.26 -1.76 2.72
CA ASP A 155 2.24 -1.05 4.00
C ASP A 155 1.16 0.04 4.10
N TRP A 156 1.11 0.72 5.25
CA TRP A 156 0.19 1.81 5.51
C TRP A 156 0.80 3.14 5.05
N LEU A 157 0.80 3.42 3.75
CA LEU A 157 1.05 4.79 3.30
C LEU A 157 -0.15 5.67 3.65
N CYS A 158 -1.35 5.27 3.23
CA CYS A 158 -2.55 6.07 3.45
C CYS A 158 -3.84 5.27 3.29
N LEU A 159 -4.77 5.48 4.22
CA LEU A 159 -6.18 5.14 4.05
C LEU A 159 -6.89 6.33 3.41
N CYS A 160 -6.77 6.47 2.09
CA CYS A 160 -7.34 7.58 1.32
C CYS A 160 -7.53 7.27 -0.16
N LEU A 161 -7.57 5.98 -0.54
CA LEU A 161 -7.87 5.60 -1.91
C LEU A 161 -9.38 5.70 -2.16
N ASP A 162 -9.73 6.43 -3.20
CA ASP A 162 -11.09 6.62 -3.66
C ASP A 162 -11.46 5.66 -4.81
N ALA A 163 -12.61 5.89 -5.44
CA ALA A 163 -13.27 4.92 -6.30
C ALA A 163 -12.62 4.62 -7.68
N ASP A 164 -11.62 5.38 -8.08
CA ASP A 164 -11.08 5.41 -9.43
C ASP A 164 -9.58 5.04 -9.44
N ALA A 165 -9.17 4.14 -10.33
CA ALA A 165 -7.78 3.76 -10.56
C ALA A 165 -7.15 4.60 -11.68
N HIS A 166 -5.84 4.86 -11.59
CA HIS A 166 -5.07 5.52 -12.64
C HIS A 166 -3.64 4.97 -12.68
N HIS A 167 -2.85 5.36 -13.68
CA HIS A 167 -1.48 4.83 -13.88
C HIS A 167 -1.48 3.28 -13.91
N ILE A 168 -2.44 2.72 -14.65
CA ILE A 168 -2.73 1.28 -14.69
C ILE A 168 -1.83 0.61 -15.73
N LYS A 169 -1.24 -0.53 -15.39
CA LYS A 169 -0.61 -1.43 -16.35
C LYS A 169 -1.66 -2.31 -17.03
N THR A 170 -2.34 -1.80 -18.05
CA THR A 170 -3.42 -2.52 -18.78
C THR A 170 -2.97 -3.81 -19.45
N GLU A 171 -1.66 -4.00 -19.65
CA GLU A 171 -1.07 -5.24 -20.16
C GLU A 171 -0.91 -6.33 -19.08
N HIS A 172 -1.12 -5.99 -17.81
CA HIS A 172 -1.01 -6.95 -16.71
C HIS A 172 -2.06 -8.07 -16.84
N PRO A 173 -1.72 -9.34 -16.51
CA PRO A 173 -2.62 -10.48 -16.69
C PRO A 173 -4.03 -10.32 -16.08
N ILE A 174 -4.18 -9.55 -14.99
CA ILE A 174 -5.49 -9.35 -14.34
C ILE A 174 -6.50 -8.60 -15.24
N PHE A 175 -6.02 -7.83 -16.21
CA PHE A 175 -6.86 -7.13 -17.18
C PHE A 175 -7.07 -7.93 -18.48
N LYS A 176 -6.47 -9.12 -18.59
CA LYS A 176 -6.54 -9.95 -19.81
C LYS A 176 -7.42 -11.17 -19.63
N GLY A 177 -7.36 -11.82 -18.48
CA GLY A 177 -8.15 -13.02 -18.24
C GLY A 177 -7.68 -13.83 -17.04
N PRO A 178 -8.32 -14.97 -16.78
CA PRO A 178 -9.17 -15.76 -17.70
C PRO A 178 -10.59 -15.20 -17.94
N PHE A 179 -11.10 -14.34 -17.06
CA PHE A 179 -12.39 -13.67 -17.24
C PHE A 179 -12.19 -12.41 -18.12
N PRO A 180 -12.81 -12.32 -19.30
CA PRO A 180 -12.59 -11.21 -20.22
C PRO A 180 -12.93 -9.87 -19.57
N VAL A 181 -12.05 -8.87 -19.71
CA VAL A 181 -12.24 -7.51 -19.20
C VAL A 181 -12.24 -6.54 -20.36
N ASN A 182 -13.29 -5.74 -20.47
CA ASN A 182 -13.34 -4.59 -21.37
C ASN A 182 -13.20 -3.33 -20.52
N LEU A 183 -11.97 -2.86 -20.33
CA LEU A 183 -11.69 -1.77 -19.42
C LEU A 183 -12.16 -0.43 -20.00
N THR A 184 -13.04 0.28 -19.28
CA THR A 184 -13.49 1.61 -19.67
C THR A 184 -12.66 2.68 -18.95
N MET A 185 -11.88 3.44 -19.73
CA MET A 185 -11.09 4.56 -19.24
C MET A 185 -11.80 5.88 -19.54
N VAL A 186 -12.00 6.71 -18.51
CA VAL A 186 -12.59 8.04 -18.62
C VAL A 186 -11.56 9.09 -18.23
N VAL A 187 -11.36 10.10 -19.09
CA VAL A 187 -10.48 11.23 -18.77
C VAL A 187 -11.15 12.09 -17.70
N LYS A 188 -10.44 12.33 -16.60
CA LYS A 188 -10.89 13.10 -15.44
C LYS A 188 -9.79 14.03 -14.94
N PRO A 189 -10.13 15.11 -14.20
CA PRO A 189 -9.13 15.94 -13.54
C PRO A 189 -8.19 15.11 -12.66
N THR A 190 -6.90 15.39 -12.76
CA THR A 190 -5.87 14.78 -11.91
C THR A 190 -6.11 15.14 -10.45
N PRO A 191 -6.00 14.19 -9.51
CA PRO A 191 -6.15 14.50 -8.09
C PRO A 191 -5.12 15.54 -7.64
N GLU A 192 -5.58 16.63 -7.03
CA GLU A 192 -4.72 17.77 -6.66
C GLU A 192 -3.51 17.36 -5.80
N GLY A 193 -3.70 16.36 -4.93
CA GLY A 193 -2.66 15.84 -4.05
C GLY A 193 -1.40 15.36 -4.78
N VAL A 194 -1.52 14.93 -6.05
CA VAL A 194 -0.39 14.51 -6.89
C VAL A 194 0.64 15.62 -7.05
N TYR A 195 0.19 16.88 -7.20
CA TYR A 195 1.07 18.03 -7.45
C TYR A 195 1.89 18.48 -6.24
N HIS A 196 1.64 17.90 -5.06
CA HIS A 196 2.46 18.12 -3.87
C HIS A 196 3.75 17.31 -3.86
N TYR A 197 3.92 16.39 -4.81
CA TYR A 197 5.09 15.51 -4.93
C TYR A 197 5.90 15.87 -6.18
N ALA A 198 7.22 15.68 -6.15
CA ALA A 198 8.08 15.94 -7.30
C ALA A 198 7.66 15.11 -8.53
N THR A 199 7.19 13.88 -8.31
CA THR A 199 6.65 13.00 -9.36
C THR A 199 5.40 13.54 -10.04
N GLY A 200 4.66 14.44 -9.39
CA GLY A 200 3.43 15.02 -9.91
C GLY A 200 3.64 16.20 -10.86
N LYS A 201 4.84 16.79 -10.88
CA LYS A 201 5.11 18.05 -11.59
C LYS A 201 4.72 18.02 -13.07
N ASP A 202 4.98 16.89 -13.73
CA ASP A 202 4.76 16.72 -15.17
C ASP A 202 3.50 15.89 -15.49
N VAL A 203 2.69 15.58 -14.47
CA VAL A 203 1.42 14.86 -14.67
C VAL A 203 0.41 15.82 -15.31
N PRO A 204 -0.24 15.43 -16.44
CA PRO A 204 -1.25 16.26 -17.09
C PRO A 204 -2.38 16.66 -16.14
N LYS A 205 -3.06 17.78 -16.42
CA LYS A 205 -4.22 18.25 -15.62
C LYS A 205 -5.40 17.29 -15.65
N GLU A 206 -5.47 16.45 -16.66
CA GLU A 206 -6.48 15.41 -16.80
C GLU A 206 -5.81 14.10 -17.21
N ILE A 207 -6.21 12.99 -16.60
CA ILE A 207 -5.66 11.66 -16.85
C ILE A 207 -6.77 10.64 -17.05
N PRO A 208 -6.53 9.57 -17.83
CA PRO A 208 -7.49 8.48 -17.95
C PRO A 208 -7.59 7.71 -16.62
N MET A 209 -8.82 7.48 -16.17
CA MET A 209 -9.13 6.74 -14.94
C MET A 209 -10.13 5.63 -15.19
N TRP A 210 -9.99 4.53 -14.46
CA TRP A 210 -10.92 3.40 -14.47
C TRP A 210 -11.77 3.40 -13.20
N LYS A 211 -13.09 3.37 -13.34
CA LYS A 211 -14.01 3.32 -12.19
C LYS A 211 -14.07 1.91 -11.61
N VAL A 212 -13.47 1.71 -10.45
CA VAL A 212 -13.40 0.38 -9.79
C VAL A 212 -14.64 0.11 -8.95
N GLN A 213 -15.15 1.13 -8.28
CA GLN A 213 -16.34 1.04 -7.44
C GLN A 213 -17.30 2.20 -7.72
N LYS A 214 -18.59 1.95 -7.57
CA LYS A 214 -19.70 2.87 -7.88
C LYS A 214 -19.74 4.08 -6.95
N GLU A 215 -19.38 3.87 -5.68
CA GLU A 215 -19.34 4.88 -4.63
C GLU A 215 -17.92 5.00 -4.07
N GLY A 216 -17.47 6.24 -3.88
CA GLY A 216 -16.18 6.60 -3.29
C GLY A 216 -16.33 7.18 -1.89
N TYR A 217 -15.26 7.32 -1.12
CA TYR A 217 -15.34 7.93 0.21
C TYR A 217 -15.43 9.47 0.17
N ILE A 218 -15.02 10.08 -0.95
CA ILE A 218 -15.12 11.53 -1.16
C ILE A 218 -16.59 11.94 -1.31
N ASP A 219 -17.33 11.21 -2.14
CA ASP A 219 -18.74 11.51 -2.44
C ASP A 219 -19.73 10.73 -1.55
N GLY A 220 -19.31 9.55 -1.07
CA GLY A 220 -20.13 8.63 -0.29
C GLY A 220 -20.04 8.90 1.21
N LYS A 221 -21.15 9.35 1.81
CA LYS A 221 -21.19 9.67 3.24
C LYS A 221 -20.88 8.43 4.10
N GLY A 222 -19.74 8.47 4.79
CA GLY A 222 -19.28 7.41 5.70
C GLY A 222 -18.92 6.10 5.00
N TYR A 223 -18.66 6.17 3.68
CA TYR A 223 -18.30 5.00 2.88
C TYR A 223 -16.90 4.48 3.23
N ARG A 224 -16.64 3.19 2.96
CA ARG A 224 -15.38 2.53 3.26
C ARG A 224 -14.23 3.13 2.45
N ILE A 225 -13.15 3.50 3.12
CA ILE A 225 -11.98 4.12 2.49
C ILE A 225 -11.03 3.02 1.99
N GLY A 226 -10.52 3.17 0.77
CA GLY A 226 -9.48 2.29 0.25
C GLY A 226 -8.09 2.62 0.80
N LEU A 227 -7.16 1.69 0.63
CA LEU A 227 -5.77 1.83 1.03
C LEU A 227 -4.86 2.00 -0.20
N VAL A 228 -3.86 2.89 -0.08
CA VAL A 228 -2.65 2.81 -0.89
C VAL A 228 -1.44 2.46 -0.02
N ALA A 229 -0.55 1.63 -0.57
CA ALA A 229 0.78 1.36 -0.02
C ALA A 229 1.84 2.29 -0.64
N ARG A 230 3.02 2.33 -0.04
CA ARG A 230 4.11 3.23 -0.47
C ARG A 230 4.78 2.76 -1.75
N GLY A 231 4.95 3.68 -2.70
CA GLY A 231 5.67 3.42 -3.97
C GLY A 231 7.19 3.41 -3.83
N ASP A 232 7.73 4.21 -2.92
CA ASP A 232 9.17 4.29 -2.66
C ASP A 232 9.74 2.94 -2.17
N GLY A 233 10.74 2.43 -2.88
CA GLY A 233 11.36 1.12 -2.60
C GLY A 233 10.42 -0.05 -2.86
N PHE A 234 9.23 0.16 -3.42
CA PHE A 234 8.30 -0.94 -3.68
C PHE A 234 8.88 -1.93 -4.69
N LEU A 235 9.46 -1.41 -5.79
CA LEU A 235 10.00 -2.19 -6.91
C LEU A 235 11.50 -2.49 -6.81
N ASP A 236 12.14 -2.25 -5.66
CA ASP A 236 13.57 -2.52 -5.47
C ASP A 236 13.89 -4.00 -5.19
N SER A 237 12.92 -4.89 -5.39
CA SER A 237 13.09 -6.34 -5.26
C SER A 237 12.33 -7.10 -6.35
N PRO A 238 12.83 -8.27 -6.79
CA PRO A 238 12.29 -9.02 -7.94
C PRO A 238 10.92 -9.65 -7.66
N ASP A 239 10.57 -9.80 -6.38
CA ASP A 239 9.33 -10.41 -5.92
C ASP A 239 8.19 -9.40 -5.74
N ALA A 240 8.39 -8.13 -6.08
CA ALA A 240 7.38 -7.08 -5.99
C ALA A 240 6.90 -6.60 -7.37
N GLU A 241 5.62 -6.24 -7.47
CA GLU A 241 5.02 -5.74 -8.70
C GLU A 241 3.99 -4.64 -8.45
N TYR A 242 4.18 -3.49 -9.09
CA TYR A 242 3.22 -2.39 -9.15
C TYR A 242 2.27 -2.62 -10.33
N ILE A 243 0.97 -2.57 -10.09
CA ILE A 243 -0.06 -2.78 -11.12
C ILE A 243 -0.84 -1.50 -11.39
N SER A 244 -1.24 -0.77 -10.35
CA SER A 244 -1.89 0.54 -10.51
C SER A 244 -1.74 1.42 -9.27
N SER A 245 -1.94 2.72 -9.49
CA SER A 245 -2.34 3.68 -8.47
C SER A 245 -3.85 3.96 -8.59
N GLY A 246 -4.32 5.00 -7.94
CA GLY A 246 -5.70 5.46 -8.01
C GLY A 246 -5.88 6.80 -7.32
N VAL A 247 -7.08 7.37 -7.40
CA VAL A 247 -7.40 8.68 -6.82
C VAL A 247 -7.15 8.62 -5.31
N ASN A 248 -6.11 9.32 -4.86
CA ASN A 248 -5.71 9.36 -3.46
C ASN A 248 -4.97 10.68 -3.14
N THR A 249 -4.63 10.93 -1.88
CA THR A 249 -3.97 12.19 -1.44
C THR A 249 -2.44 12.16 -1.49
N LYS A 250 -1.87 11.11 -2.08
CA LYS A 250 -0.43 10.85 -2.19
C LYS A 250 0.03 10.98 -3.63
N ASP A 251 1.20 10.45 -3.93
CA ASP A 251 1.83 10.51 -5.23
C ASP A 251 1.19 9.52 -6.23
N VAL A 252 1.59 9.64 -7.50
CA VAL A 252 1.20 8.69 -8.56
C VAL A 252 1.87 7.31 -8.38
N GLY A 253 2.96 7.25 -7.61
CA GLY A 253 3.64 6.02 -7.23
C GLY A 253 2.94 5.24 -6.13
N ALA A 254 1.99 5.84 -5.41
CA ALA A 254 1.21 5.18 -4.37
C ALA A 254 0.49 3.95 -4.94
N VAL A 255 0.69 2.80 -4.30
CA VAL A 255 0.30 1.50 -4.84
C VAL A 255 -1.12 1.16 -4.39
N ALA A 256 -2.07 1.25 -5.33
CA ALA A 256 -3.46 0.84 -5.11
C ALA A 256 -3.64 -0.66 -5.41
N ILE A 257 -2.99 -1.18 -6.45
CA ILE A 257 -2.93 -2.60 -6.74
C ILE A 257 -1.47 -2.98 -6.93
N GLY A 258 -1.01 -3.98 -6.18
CA GLY A 258 0.36 -4.48 -6.28
C GLY A 258 0.56 -5.82 -5.59
N ARG A 259 1.69 -6.47 -5.85
CA ARG A 259 2.07 -7.78 -5.30
C ARG A 259 3.42 -7.70 -4.58
N HIS A 260 3.59 -8.48 -3.52
CA HIS A 260 4.87 -8.77 -2.87
C HIS A 260 4.91 -10.24 -2.47
N GLY A 261 5.76 -11.04 -3.12
CA GLY A 261 5.76 -12.50 -3.00
C GLY A 261 4.39 -13.10 -3.35
N ASN A 262 3.86 -13.92 -2.45
CA ASN A 262 2.55 -14.57 -2.51
C ASN A 262 1.38 -13.68 -2.05
N PHE A 263 1.59 -12.38 -1.81
CA PHE A 263 0.56 -11.46 -1.33
C PHE A 263 0.23 -10.39 -2.38
N LEU A 264 -1.07 -10.17 -2.62
CA LEU A 264 -1.59 -9.11 -3.47
C LEU A 264 -2.41 -8.12 -2.63
N LEU A 265 -2.14 -6.83 -2.81
CA LEU A 265 -2.99 -5.75 -2.34
C LEU A 265 -4.03 -5.43 -3.42
N TRP A 266 -5.29 -5.59 -3.06
CA TRP A 266 -6.41 -4.92 -3.71
C TRP A 266 -6.83 -3.74 -2.84
N GLY A 267 -6.28 -2.56 -3.10
CA GLY A 267 -6.43 -1.39 -2.24
C GLY A 267 -7.86 -0.84 -2.18
N PHE A 268 -8.65 -1.05 -3.23
CA PHE A 268 -10.06 -0.64 -3.29
C PHE A 268 -10.91 -1.42 -2.27
N SER A 269 -11.96 -0.79 -1.76
CA SER A 269 -12.65 -1.25 -0.55
C SER A 269 -14.09 -1.71 -0.78
N GLY A 270 -14.66 -1.45 -1.96
CA GLY A 270 -16.05 -1.79 -2.26
C GLY A 270 -16.35 -3.29 -2.15
N SER A 271 -17.52 -3.64 -1.63
CA SER A 271 -18.05 -5.00 -1.73
C SER A 271 -18.48 -5.27 -3.18
N PRO A 272 -18.77 -6.52 -3.57
CA PRO A 272 -19.24 -6.82 -4.92
C PRO A 272 -20.50 -6.04 -5.34
N ASP A 273 -21.34 -5.62 -4.38
CA ASP A 273 -22.52 -4.80 -4.66
C ASP A 273 -22.14 -3.40 -5.18
N TYR A 274 -21.00 -2.89 -4.69
CA TYR A 274 -20.45 -1.59 -5.05
C TYR A 274 -19.36 -1.64 -6.12
N MET A 275 -18.78 -2.80 -6.43
CA MET A 275 -17.87 -2.94 -7.58
C MET A 275 -18.59 -2.70 -8.90
N THR A 276 -17.88 -2.09 -9.87
CA THR A 276 -18.32 -2.12 -11.27
C THR A 276 -18.20 -3.54 -11.83
N ASP A 277 -18.90 -3.85 -12.93
CA ASP A 277 -18.83 -5.19 -13.51
C ASP A 277 -17.44 -5.51 -14.06
N GLU A 278 -16.72 -4.51 -14.59
CA GLU A 278 -15.31 -4.62 -14.96
C GLU A 278 -14.44 -4.96 -13.74
N ALA A 279 -14.65 -4.28 -12.61
CA ALA A 279 -13.89 -4.53 -11.38
C ALA A 279 -14.14 -5.92 -10.81
N LYS A 280 -15.37 -6.43 -10.90
CA LYS A 280 -15.68 -7.82 -10.56
C LYS A 280 -14.88 -8.81 -11.40
N GLN A 281 -14.71 -8.57 -12.70
CA GLN A 281 -13.90 -9.45 -13.56
C GLN A 281 -12.41 -9.32 -13.22
N VAL A 282 -11.90 -8.10 -13.07
CA VAL A 282 -10.49 -7.86 -12.74
C VAL A 282 -10.13 -8.42 -11.36
N PHE A 283 -10.99 -8.28 -10.35
CA PHE A 283 -10.78 -8.86 -9.01
C PHE A 283 -10.73 -10.39 -9.08
N ALA A 284 -11.65 -11.02 -9.82
CA ALA A 284 -11.63 -12.48 -10.01
C ALA A 284 -10.34 -12.92 -10.73
N ASN A 285 -9.88 -12.17 -11.74
CA ASN A 285 -8.59 -12.44 -12.39
C ASN A 285 -7.39 -12.24 -11.44
N ALA A 286 -7.46 -11.28 -10.50
CA ALA A 286 -6.42 -11.09 -9.48
C ALA A 286 -6.29 -12.31 -8.55
N VAL A 287 -7.42 -12.94 -8.20
CA VAL A 287 -7.44 -14.20 -7.45
C VAL A 287 -6.78 -15.33 -8.25
N VAL A 288 -7.07 -15.46 -9.55
CA VAL A 288 -6.40 -16.45 -10.42
C VAL A 288 -4.91 -16.16 -10.57
N TYR A 289 -4.55 -14.89 -10.70
CA TYR A 289 -3.18 -14.44 -10.86
C TYR A 289 -2.31 -14.78 -9.64
N ILE A 290 -2.78 -14.47 -8.42
CA ILE A 290 -1.97 -14.66 -7.22
C ILE A 290 -1.71 -16.14 -6.90
N LYS A 291 -2.60 -17.06 -7.33
CA LYS A 291 -2.41 -18.52 -7.19
C LYS A 291 -1.02 -18.99 -7.63
N LYS A 292 -0.50 -18.39 -8.71
CA LYS A 292 0.78 -18.78 -9.35
C LYS A 292 2.00 -18.59 -8.43
N PHE A 293 1.84 -17.81 -7.37
CA PHE A 293 2.90 -17.44 -6.44
C PHE A 293 2.90 -18.28 -5.16
N LYS A 294 2.19 -19.43 -5.14
CA LYS A 294 2.24 -20.36 -4.00
C LYS A 294 3.68 -20.73 -3.65
N GLY A 295 4.05 -20.61 -2.37
CA GLY A 295 5.41 -20.89 -1.90
C GLY A 295 6.42 -19.75 -2.13
N GLN A 296 6.09 -18.72 -2.91
CA GLN A 296 6.98 -17.58 -3.18
C GLN A 296 6.88 -16.53 -2.06
N LYS A 297 7.47 -16.84 -0.90
CA LYS A 297 7.51 -15.92 0.23
C LYS A 297 8.24 -14.61 -0.15
N PRO A 298 7.90 -13.48 0.51
CA PRO A 298 8.63 -12.24 0.38
C PRO A 298 10.14 -12.41 0.61
N ILE A 299 10.95 -11.92 -0.33
CA ILE A 299 12.41 -11.88 -0.27
C ILE A 299 12.84 -10.62 0.49
N ALA A 300 12.42 -9.44 0.02
CA ALA A 300 12.81 -8.15 0.59
C ALA A 300 11.80 -7.65 1.62
N ARG A 301 11.91 -8.14 2.84
CA ARG A 301 11.02 -7.74 3.95
C ARG A 301 11.37 -6.35 4.46
N LYS A 302 10.38 -5.45 4.55
CA LYS A 302 10.55 -4.12 5.16
C LYS A 302 10.83 -4.25 6.66
N TYR A 303 11.79 -3.46 7.16
CA TYR A 303 12.02 -3.33 8.61
C TYR A 303 10.92 -2.58 9.32
N ASN A 304 10.51 -1.45 8.74
CA ASN A 304 9.38 -0.67 9.21
C ASN A 304 8.76 0.09 8.02
N ASP A 305 7.52 0.53 8.17
CA ASP A 305 6.77 1.26 7.14
C ASP A 305 7.37 2.63 6.80
N ARG A 306 8.09 3.27 7.73
CA ARG A 306 8.70 4.60 7.64
C ARG A 306 10.18 4.60 7.25
N ILE A 307 10.73 3.46 6.83
CA ILE A 307 12.10 3.42 6.31
C ILE A 307 12.22 4.38 5.12
N ALA A 308 13.18 5.30 5.20
CA ALA A 308 13.39 6.26 4.14
C ALA A 308 14.09 5.59 2.95
N THR A 309 13.81 6.08 1.74
CA THR A 309 14.58 5.74 0.54
C THR A 309 15.32 6.97 0.05
N LYS A 310 16.32 6.79 -0.80
CA LYS A 310 17.10 7.87 -1.42
C LYS A 310 16.23 8.81 -2.26
N ASN A 311 15.02 8.40 -2.68
CA ASN A 311 14.04 9.31 -3.31
C ASN A 311 13.65 10.46 -2.38
N SER A 312 13.69 10.24 -1.06
CA SER A 312 13.48 11.31 -0.07
C SER A 312 14.48 12.46 -0.24
N ILE A 313 15.70 12.19 -0.73
CA ILE A 313 16.69 13.23 -1.02
C ILE A 313 16.28 14.09 -2.22
N ASP A 314 15.69 13.49 -3.25
CA ASP A 314 15.20 14.25 -4.41
C ASP A 314 14.06 15.17 -4.00
N GLU A 315 13.13 14.66 -3.18
CA GLU A 315 12.04 15.45 -2.59
C GLU A 315 12.57 16.58 -1.69
N MET A 316 13.57 16.32 -0.84
CA MET A 316 14.21 17.36 -0.04
C MET A 316 14.83 18.44 -0.92
N VAL A 317 15.59 18.06 -1.94
CA VAL A 317 16.25 19.00 -2.87
C VAL A 317 15.22 19.81 -3.66
N ALA A 318 14.13 19.18 -4.09
CA ALA A 318 13.01 19.84 -4.75
C ALA A 318 12.37 20.87 -3.82
N ASN A 319 12.15 20.54 -2.55
CA ASN A 319 11.42 21.39 -1.60
C ASN A 319 12.27 22.46 -0.89
N LEU A 320 13.60 22.38 -0.96
CA LEU A 320 14.52 23.39 -0.39
C LEU A 320 14.60 24.65 -1.28
N ASN A 321 13.51 25.36 -1.47
CA ASN A 321 13.48 26.61 -2.23
C ASN A 321 12.35 27.56 -1.75
N THR A 322 12.42 28.83 -2.15
CA THR A 322 11.45 29.85 -1.74
C THR A 322 10.04 29.58 -2.23
N GLU A 323 9.86 29.10 -3.47
CA GLU A 323 8.53 28.79 -4.03
C GLU A 323 7.82 27.70 -3.22
N SER A 324 8.51 26.62 -2.88
CA SER A 324 7.96 25.55 -2.02
C SER A 324 7.63 26.07 -0.62
N PHE A 325 8.46 26.96 -0.06
CA PHE A 325 8.16 27.58 1.23
C PHE A 325 6.92 28.48 1.19
N GLU A 326 6.76 29.31 0.15
CA GLU A 326 5.57 30.15 0.00
C GLU A 326 4.30 29.29 -0.15
N LYS A 327 4.36 28.21 -0.93
CA LYS A 327 3.26 27.24 -1.05
C LYS A 327 2.95 26.57 0.30
N PHE A 328 3.98 26.16 1.04
CA PHE A 328 3.81 25.57 2.36
C PHE A 328 3.14 26.55 3.34
N LYS A 329 3.54 27.82 3.35
CA LYS A 329 2.90 28.85 4.19
C LYS A 329 1.43 29.04 3.83
N ALA A 330 1.10 29.09 2.53
CA ALA A 330 -0.27 29.21 2.06
C ALA A 330 -1.11 28.01 2.52
N TYR A 331 -0.60 26.79 2.34
CA TYR A 331 -1.24 25.57 2.83
C TYR A 331 -1.46 25.58 4.35
N MET A 332 -0.48 26.01 5.14
CA MET A 332 -0.63 26.12 6.60
C MET A 332 -1.70 27.15 7.01
N ALA A 333 -1.80 28.27 6.27
CA ALA A 333 -2.87 29.24 6.47
C ALA A 333 -4.25 28.63 6.15
N GLU A 334 -4.39 27.90 5.04
CA GLU A 334 -5.63 27.22 4.67
C GLU A 334 -6.02 26.12 5.68
N LEU A 335 -5.04 25.36 6.19
CA LEU A 335 -5.26 24.39 7.27
C LEU A 335 -5.79 25.08 8.54
N ASN A 336 -5.25 26.23 8.90
CA ASN A 336 -5.72 26.99 10.07
C ASN A 336 -7.15 27.48 9.88
N VAL A 337 -7.51 27.96 8.69
CA VAL A 337 -8.90 28.33 8.36
C VAL A 337 -9.82 27.12 8.48
N SER A 338 -9.43 25.98 7.91
CA SER A 338 -10.21 24.73 7.96
C SER A 338 -10.39 24.22 9.39
N ARG A 339 -9.33 24.30 10.21
CA ARG A 339 -9.38 23.98 11.64
C ARG A 339 -10.32 24.90 12.40
N GLU A 340 -10.24 26.22 12.16
CA GLU A 340 -11.11 27.19 12.82
C GLU A 340 -12.59 26.91 12.50
N ILE A 341 -12.92 26.60 11.24
CA ILE A 341 -14.27 26.20 10.83
C ILE A 341 -14.72 24.93 11.56
N ASN A 342 -13.85 23.92 11.64
CA ASN A 342 -14.18 22.66 12.32
C ASN A 342 -14.39 22.87 13.82
N ILE A 343 -13.49 23.60 14.49
CA ILE A 343 -13.62 23.95 15.92
C ILE A 343 -14.91 24.71 16.17
N LYS A 344 -15.24 25.74 15.36
CA LYS A 344 -16.51 26.48 15.48
C LYS A 344 -17.72 25.54 15.37
N LYS A 345 -17.68 24.58 14.46
CA LYS A 345 -18.75 23.58 14.28
C LYS A 345 -18.89 22.69 15.53
N LEU A 346 -17.79 22.21 16.09
CA LEU A 346 -17.80 21.37 17.30
C LEU A 346 -18.23 22.14 18.54
N VAL A 347 -17.79 23.40 18.70
CA VAL A 347 -18.26 24.29 19.77
C VAL A 347 -19.77 24.53 19.63
N ALA A 348 -20.27 24.84 18.44
CA ALA A 348 -21.71 25.06 18.22
C ALA A 348 -22.55 23.81 18.51
N LYS A 349 -22.05 22.60 18.18
CA LYS A 349 -22.70 21.34 18.58
C LYS A 349 -22.79 21.22 20.11
N LYS A 350 -21.67 21.48 20.79
CA LYS A 350 -21.60 21.44 22.26
C LYS A 350 -22.55 22.45 22.91
N GLU A 351 -22.61 23.68 22.38
CA GLU A 351 -23.52 24.74 22.86
C GLU A 351 -25.00 24.40 22.66
N LYS A 352 -25.33 23.63 21.62
CA LYS A 352 -26.69 23.09 21.38
C LYS A 352 -27.06 21.92 22.30
N GLY A 353 -26.15 21.48 23.17
CA GLY A 353 -26.35 20.32 24.03
C GLY A 353 -26.23 18.98 23.29
N GLU A 354 -25.69 18.97 22.06
CA GLU A 354 -25.41 17.74 21.33
C GLU A 354 -24.18 17.04 21.95
N THR A 355 -24.25 15.71 22.10
CA THR A 355 -23.11 14.92 22.59
C THR A 355 -22.00 14.89 21.55
N LEU A 356 -20.78 15.28 21.97
CA LEU A 356 -19.59 15.13 21.15
C LEU A 356 -19.06 13.70 21.25
N SER A 357 -18.52 13.18 20.15
CA SER A 357 -17.76 11.92 20.21
C SER A 357 -16.43 12.14 20.94
N GLU A 358 -15.82 11.07 21.46
CA GLU A 358 -14.47 11.13 22.06
C GLU A 358 -13.43 11.74 21.07
N MET A 359 -13.59 11.45 19.77
CA MET A 359 -12.75 12.03 18.72
C MET A 359 -13.02 13.52 18.53
N ASP A 360 -14.27 13.99 18.61
CA ASP A 360 -14.61 15.41 18.56
C ASP A 360 -14.03 16.17 19.76
N GLU A 361 -14.10 15.58 20.96
CA GLU A 361 -13.50 16.16 22.16
C GLU A 361 -11.97 16.22 22.05
N ALA A 362 -11.34 15.15 21.55
CA ALA A 362 -9.91 15.11 21.30
C ALA A 362 -9.48 16.15 20.25
N VAL A 363 -10.26 16.34 19.18
CA VAL A 363 -10.02 17.39 18.17
C VAL A 363 -10.16 18.78 18.78
N LEU A 364 -11.20 19.04 19.57
CA LEU A 364 -11.38 20.31 20.28
C LEU A 364 -10.19 20.63 21.19
N GLY A 365 -9.66 19.63 21.90
CA GLY A 365 -8.49 19.80 22.76
C GLY A 365 -7.19 20.03 21.98
N MET A 366 -6.92 19.23 20.94
CA MET A 366 -5.65 19.27 20.21
C MET A 366 -5.56 20.40 19.17
N GLN A 367 -6.68 20.87 18.63
CA GLN A 367 -6.72 21.86 17.55
C GLN A 367 -7.27 23.22 18.01
N SER A 368 -7.37 23.48 19.32
CA SER A 368 -7.90 24.73 19.87
C SER A 368 -7.07 25.98 19.53
N GLN A 369 -5.83 25.79 19.07
CA GLN A 369 -4.91 26.87 18.70
C GLN A 369 -4.47 26.73 17.24
N PRO A 370 -4.30 27.85 16.51
CA PRO A 370 -3.77 27.81 15.15
C PRO A 370 -2.34 27.26 15.15
N ILE A 371 -1.98 26.53 14.10
CA ILE A 371 -0.60 26.08 13.91
C ILE A 371 0.23 27.30 13.50
N PRO A 372 1.34 27.59 14.17
CA PRO A 372 2.25 28.64 13.73
C PRO A 372 2.75 28.38 12.31
N VAL A 373 2.65 29.39 11.45
CA VAL A 373 3.29 29.35 10.11
C VAL A 373 4.81 29.44 10.32
N PRO A 374 5.60 28.46 9.85
CA PRO A 374 7.02 28.43 10.17
C PRO A 374 7.80 29.56 9.48
N THR A 375 8.90 29.96 10.10
CA THR A 375 9.93 30.78 9.43
C THR A 375 10.65 29.96 8.36
N TRP A 376 11.40 30.63 7.48
CA TRP A 376 12.24 29.94 6.49
C TRP A 376 13.23 28.97 7.15
N GLU A 377 13.82 29.36 8.28
CA GLU A 377 14.73 28.51 9.04
C GLU A 377 14.04 27.25 9.57
N GLN A 378 12.85 27.40 10.17
CA GLN A 378 12.07 26.26 10.68
C GLN A 378 11.63 25.33 9.55
N TYR A 379 11.23 25.88 8.40
CA TYR A 379 10.91 25.10 7.21
C TYR A 379 12.13 24.33 6.69
N MET A 380 13.31 24.96 6.65
CA MET A 380 14.56 24.28 6.27
C MET A 380 14.92 23.16 7.26
N GLN A 381 14.76 23.40 8.58
CA GLN A 381 14.99 22.38 9.61
C GLN A 381 14.06 21.18 9.43
N GLN A 382 12.77 21.42 9.17
CA GLN A 382 11.79 20.36 8.92
C GLN A 382 12.09 19.60 7.62
N THR A 383 12.45 20.31 6.54
CA THR A 383 12.68 19.72 5.23
C THR A 383 13.99 18.92 5.19
N ALA A 384 15.09 19.49 5.68
CA ALA A 384 16.41 18.87 5.61
C ALA A 384 16.73 17.95 6.80
N GLN A 385 15.91 17.97 7.85
CA GLN A 385 16.01 17.09 9.02
C GLN A 385 17.45 17.06 9.60
N THR A 386 18.04 15.87 9.74
CA THR A 386 19.39 15.62 10.25
C THR A 386 20.50 16.26 9.43
N PHE A 387 20.23 16.66 8.18
CA PHE A 387 21.19 17.33 7.31
C PHE A 387 21.22 18.85 7.48
N TYR A 388 20.25 19.44 8.19
CA TYR A 388 20.23 20.88 8.43
C TYR A 388 21.41 21.30 9.32
N LYS A 389 22.02 22.43 8.97
CA LYS A 389 22.99 23.15 9.80
C LYS A 389 22.82 24.67 9.59
N PRO A 390 23.05 25.51 10.62
CA PRO A 390 22.82 26.96 10.51
C PRO A 390 23.57 27.65 9.36
N GLU A 391 24.74 27.15 8.96
CA GLU A 391 25.51 27.70 7.83
C GLU A 391 24.78 27.60 6.48
N TYR A 392 23.81 26.68 6.35
CA TYR A 392 23.04 26.53 5.12
C TYR A 392 21.93 27.56 4.96
N LEU A 393 21.53 28.27 6.02
CA LEU A 393 20.45 29.26 5.98
C LEU A 393 20.69 30.34 4.93
N LYS A 394 21.95 30.76 4.76
CA LYS A 394 22.37 31.77 3.78
C LYS A 394 22.83 31.17 2.44
N ASN A 395 22.96 29.84 2.34
CA ASN A 395 23.42 29.16 1.13
C ASN A 395 22.80 27.76 0.99
N VAL A 396 21.53 27.75 0.60
CA VAL A 396 20.74 26.53 0.37
C VAL A 396 21.34 25.68 -0.75
N GLY A 397 21.99 26.31 -1.75
CA GLY A 397 22.68 25.61 -2.82
C GLY A 397 23.78 24.68 -2.31
N LYS A 398 24.51 25.09 -1.27
CA LYS A 398 25.53 24.26 -0.62
C LYS A 398 24.92 23.01 0.04
N LEU A 399 23.75 23.15 0.67
CA LEU A 399 23.01 22.01 1.23
C LEU A 399 22.53 21.06 0.13
N LYS A 400 21.87 21.58 -0.91
CA LYS A 400 21.43 20.75 -2.05
C LYS A 400 22.58 19.99 -2.67
N LYS A 401 23.72 20.66 -2.90
CA LYS A 401 24.93 20.02 -3.41
C LYS A 401 25.43 18.92 -2.47
N TYR A 402 25.49 19.18 -1.16
CA TYR A 402 25.89 18.17 -0.19
C TYR A 402 24.98 16.93 -0.25
N LEU A 403 23.65 17.13 -0.28
CA LEU A 403 22.68 16.05 -0.37
C LEU A 403 22.89 15.20 -1.64
N LEU A 404 23.02 15.85 -2.79
CA LEU A 404 23.23 15.17 -4.07
C LEU A 404 24.59 14.45 -4.15
N ASP A 405 25.67 15.09 -3.70
CA ASP A 405 27.02 14.52 -3.72
C ASP A 405 27.15 13.29 -2.80
N ASN A 406 26.35 13.23 -1.72
CA ASN A 406 26.40 12.14 -0.74
C ASN A 406 25.30 11.08 -0.92
N LYS A 407 24.30 11.30 -1.79
CA LYS A 407 23.11 10.43 -1.95
C LYS A 407 23.45 8.94 -2.09
N LYS A 408 24.48 8.59 -2.89
CA LYS A 408 24.90 7.18 -3.09
C LYS A 408 25.49 6.50 -1.85
N TYR A 409 25.87 7.27 -0.83
CA TYR A 409 26.38 6.75 0.44
C TYR A 409 25.32 6.77 1.55
N MET A 410 24.09 7.15 1.24
CA MET A 410 23.05 7.28 2.24
C MET A 410 22.31 5.98 2.49
N TYR A 411 21.94 5.76 3.74
CA TYR A 411 21.14 4.64 4.21
C TYR A 411 20.20 5.07 5.33
N SER A 412 19.24 4.21 5.66
CA SER A 412 18.32 4.34 6.79
C SER A 412 18.52 3.19 7.76
N GLU A 413 18.42 3.47 9.06
CA GLU A 413 18.52 2.45 10.10
C GLU A 413 17.21 1.66 10.22
N PRO A 414 17.24 0.40 10.72
CA PRO A 414 16.03 -0.41 10.87
C PRO A 414 14.92 0.22 11.72
N ASP A 415 15.27 1.06 12.70
CA ASP A 415 14.34 1.81 13.56
C ASP A 415 14.19 3.29 13.16
N GLY A 416 14.79 3.68 12.02
CA GLY A 416 14.69 5.03 11.48
C GLY A 416 13.25 5.43 11.13
N PHE A 417 12.96 6.73 11.29
CA PHE A 417 11.67 7.34 10.99
C PHE A 417 11.85 8.41 9.92
N TYR A 418 11.66 8.05 8.65
CA TYR A 418 11.89 8.94 7.49
C TYR A 418 13.27 9.64 7.48
N GLU A 419 14.27 9.04 8.13
CA GLU A 419 15.61 9.58 8.24
C GLU A 419 16.61 8.85 7.36
N LEU A 420 17.56 9.62 6.82
CA LEU A 420 18.74 9.12 6.13
C LEU A 420 20.00 9.65 6.82
N LYS A 421 21.07 8.86 6.75
CA LYS A 421 22.40 9.21 7.24
C LYS A 421 23.43 8.87 6.17
N VAL A 422 24.56 9.58 6.20
CA VAL A 422 25.70 9.24 5.34
C VAL A 422 26.49 8.13 6.01
N ASP A 423 26.72 7.04 5.29
CA ASP A 423 27.68 6.03 5.69
C ASP A 423 29.10 6.53 5.37
N GLU A 424 29.79 7.00 6.41
CA GLU A 424 31.15 7.51 6.31
C GLU A 424 32.19 6.43 6.00
N ASP A 425 31.88 5.15 6.21
CA ASP A 425 32.79 4.05 5.90
C ASP A 425 32.83 3.78 4.39
N ILE A 426 31.68 3.68 3.72
CA ILE A 426 31.65 3.52 2.24
C ILE A 426 31.99 4.82 1.50
N LYS A 427 31.72 5.98 2.11
CA LYS A 427 32.13 7.27 1.56
C LYS A 427 33.64 7.42 1.49
N LYS A 428 34.40 6.92 2.49
CA LYS A 428 35.86 6.84 2.42
C LYS A 428 36.33 5.96 1.26
N MET A 429 35.58 4.90 0.93
CA MET A 429 35.89 4.02 -0.21
C MET A 429 35.49 4.64 -1.56
N GLY A 430 34.56 5.59 -1.57
CA GLY A 430 34.08 6.25 -2.78
C GLY A 430 33.07 5.43 -3.62
N ILE A 431 32.66 4.26 -3.12
CA ILE A 431 31.76 3.32 -3.80
C ILE A 431 30.38 3.40 -3.11
N GLY A 432 29.31 3.54 -3.90
CA GLY A 432 27.93 3.59 -3.37
C GLY A 432 27.47 2.24 -2.83
N ASN A 433 26.47 2.23 -1.96
CA ASN A 433 25.96 0.99 -1.38
C ASN A 433 25.23 0.09 -2.39
N GLU A 434 24.71 0.67 -3.45
CA GLU A 434 24.02 0.02 -4.57
C GLU A 434 24.97 -0.53 -5.64
N ASP A 435 26.29 -0.29 -5.54
CA ASP A 435 27.29 -0.80 -6.48
C ASP A 435 27.92 -2.09 -5.90
N ILE A 436 27.76 -3.22 -6.61
CA ILE A 436 28.27 -4.53 -6.18
C ILE A 436 29.79 -4.52 -5.94
N LYS A 437 30.52 -3.61 -6.60
CA LYS A 437 31.96 -3.40 -6.39
C LYS A 437 32.30 -3.04 -4.94
N LEU A 438 31.34 -2.53 -4.17
CA LEU A 438 31.52 -2.30 -2.74
C LEU A 438 31.84 -3.61 -2.01
N LEU A 439 31.07 -4.67 -2.31
CA LEU A 439 31.28 -5.99 -1.71
C LEU A 439 32.62 -6.57 -2.18
N GLU A 440 32.90 -6.53 -3.49
CA GLU A 440 34.17 -7.00 -4.07
C GLU A 440 35.38 -6.29 -3.44
N ARG A 441 35.28 -4.97 -3.24
CA ARG A 441 36.32 -4.18 -2.60
C ARG A 441 36.54 -4.59 -1.16
N CYS A 442 35.48 -4.82 -0.39
CA CYS A 442 35.58 -5.28 0.99
C CYS A 442 36.23 -6.67 1.07
N VAL A 443 35.86 -7.60 0.19
CA VAL A 443 36.47 -8.94 0.13
C VAL A 443 37.95 -8.86 -0.23
N SER A 444 38.33 -7.98 -1.16
CA SER A 444 39.74 -7.72 -1.50
C SER A 444 40.53 -7.17 -0.31
N LEU A 445 39.95 -6.23 0.45
CA LEU A 445 40.56 -5.67 1.67
C LEU A 445 40.81 -6.76 2.72
N LEU A 446 39.80 -7.59 2.99
CA LEU A 446 39.91 -8.74 3.90
C LEU A 446 41.02 -9.71 3.48
N LYS A 447 41.12 -10.08 2.19
CA LYS A 447 42.17 -10.99 1.69
C LYS A 447 43.57 -10.41 1.85
N SER A 448 43.71 -9.10 1.69
CA SER A 448 45.00 -8.40 1.84
C SER A 448 45.37 -8.07 3.29
N GLY A 449 44.47 -8.31 4.25
CA GLY A 449 44.63 -7.91 5.65
C GLY A 449 44.61 -6.39 5.88
N LYS A 450 44.23 -5.59 4.88
CA LYS A 450 44.16 -4.12 4.96
C LYS A 450 42.76 -3.68 5.35
N ASP A 451 42.65 -2.77 6.32
CA ASP A 451 41.38 -2.23 6.79
C ASP A 451 40.31 -3.31 7.05
N ALA A 452 40.73 -4.46 7.61
CA ALA A 452 39.87 -5.63 7.74
C ALA A 452 38.62 -5.34 8.59
N ASP A 453 38.77 -4.55 9.66
CA ASP A 453 37.65 -4.13 10.50
C ASP A 453 36.62 -3.29 9.74
N LEU A 454 37.08 -2.38 8.89
CA LEU A 454 36.23 -1.57 8.01
C LEU A 454 35.46 -2.47 7.04
N ALA A 455 36.16 -3.36 6.34
CA ALA A 455 35.57 -4.27 5.39
C ALA A 455 34.53 -5.20 6.05
N ASN A 456 34.82 -5.73 7.24
CA ASN A 456 33.89 -6.55 8.01
C ASN A 456 32.63 -5.77 8.43
N ARG A 457 32.76 -4.52 8.89
CA ARG A 457 31.60 -3.68 9.23
C ARG A 457 30.71 -3.42 8.02
N VAL A 458 31.30 -3.05 6.88
CA VAL A 458 30.55 -2.79 5.64
C VAL A 458 29.85 -4.05 5.14
N LEU A 459 30.55 -5.19 5.08
CA LEU A 459 29.95 -6.47 4.66
C LEU A 459 28.80 -6.87 5.59
N LEU A 460 28.98 -6.77 6.90
CA LEU A 460 27.92 -7.07 7.88
C LEU A 460 26.71 -6.14 7.69
N HIS A 461 26.93 -4.85 7.51
CA HIS A 461 25.86 -3.87 7.34
C HIS A 461 25.04 -4.18 6.08
N TYR A 462 25.69 -4.31 4.93
CA TYR A 462 25.03 -4.44 3.64
C TYR A 462 24.61 -5.86 3.25
N THR A 463 24.96 -6.89 4.02
CA THR A 463 24.53 -8.28 3.74
C THR A 463 23.89 -8.99 4.92
N GLY A 464 24.09 -8.48 6.15
CA GLY A 464 23.68 -9.16 7.38
C GLY A 464 24.51 -10.41 7.72
N MET A 465 25.60 -10.71 6.99
CA MET A 465 26.39 -11.91 7.19
C MET A 465 27.81 -11.61 7.69
N GLN A 466 28.41 -12.60 8.35
CA GLN A 466 29.84 -12.66 8.66
C GLN A 466 30.42 -13.94 8.06
N LYS A 467 31.55 -13.83 7.38
CA LYS A 467 32.24 -14.94 6.72
C LYS A 467 33.75 -14.73 6.77
N SER A 468 34.52 -15.80 6.62
CA SER A 468 35.95 -15.71 6.37
C SER A 468 36.23 -15.11 4.98
N PRO A 469 37.45 -14.59 4.72
CA PRO A 469 37.79 -14.03 3.41
C PRO A 469 37.57 -15.01 2.24
N GLN A 470 37.88 -16.30 2.44
CA GLN A 470 37.66 -17.34 1.43
C GLN A 470 36.17 -17.59 1.18
N GLN A 471 35.39 -17.73 2.26
CA GLN A 471 33.94 -17.93 2.17
C GLN A 471 33.23 -16.75 1.50
N TRP A 472 33.77 -15.54 1.63
CA TRP A 472 33.25 -14.37 0.92
C TRP A 472 33.50 -14.42 -0.58
N GLU A 473 34.68 -14.85 -1.00
CA GLU A 473 35.02 -15.01 -2.42
C GLU A 473 34.14 -16.09 -3.08
N GLU A 474 33.97 -17.23 -2.41
CA GLU A 474 33.06 -18.30 -2.83
C GLU A 474 31.62 -17.79 -2.92
N TRP A 475 31.12 -17.12 -1.86
CA TRP A 475 29.76 -16.60 -1.84
C TRP A 475 29.49 -15.56 -2.95
N LEU A 476 30.42 -14.64 -3.20
CA LEU A 476 30.29 -13.67 -4.29
C LEU A 476 30.35 -14.36 -5.66
N GLY A 477 31.24 -15.33 -5.85
CA GLY A 477 31.31 -16.13 -7.06
C GLY A 477 30.00 -16.84 -7.38
N ASP A 478 29.41 -17.48 -6.37
CA ASP A 478 28.17 -18.26 -6.53
C ASP A 478 26.92 -17.39 -6.72
N ASN A 479 26.91 -16.18 -6.16
CA ASN A 479 25.67 -15.38 -6.04
C ASN A 479 25.66 -14.08 -6.84
N SER A 480 26.79 -13.57 -7.35
CA SER A 480 26.88 -12.24 -7.98
C SER A 480 25.80 -11.94 -9.02
N SER A 481 25.45 -12.90 -9.87
CA SER A 481 24.39 -12.77 -10.90
C SER A 481 22.96 -12.72 -10.36
N LYS A 482 22.75 -13.14 -9.10
CA LYS A 482 21.47 -13.18 -8.41
C LYS A 482 21.31 -12.05 -7.39
N LEU A 483 22.37 -11.27 -7.14
CA LEU A 483 22.32 -10.21 -6.15
C LEU A 483 21.48 -9.02 -6.64
N PHE A 484 20.66 -8.48 -5.74
CA PHE A 484 19.95 -7.22 -5.92
C PHE A 484 20.05 -6.38 -4.65
N PHE A 485 19.99 -5.06 -4.79
CA PHE A 485 20.03 -4.12 -3.68
C PHE A 485 18.62 -3.59 -3.39
N THR A 486 18.21 -3.63 -2.12
CA THR A 486 16.90 -3.13 -1.68
C THR A 486 17.07 -2.09 -0.59
N GLU A 487 16.48 -0.91 -0.78
CA GLU A 487 16.41 0.16 0.21
C GLU A 487 15.29 -0.14 1.21
N ALA A 488 14.12 -0.54 0.71
CA ALA A 488 12.97 -0.92 1.55
C ALA A 488 13.28 -2.13 2.43
N GLY A 489 14.08 -3.08 1.95
CA GLY A 489 14.59 -4.23 2.69
C GLY A 489 15.77 -3.92 3.63
N GLY A 490 16.04 -2.64 3.91
CA GLY A 490 17.02 -2.24 4.90
C GLY A 490 18.38 -1.83 4.36
N TYR A 491 18.46 -1.32 3.13
CA TYR A 491 19.71 -1.01 2.45
C TYR A 491 20.65 -2.23 2.39
N LYS A 492 20.15 -3.35 1.86
CA LYS A 492 20.92 -4.61 1.80
C LYS A 492 20.99 -5.21 0.40
N TRP A 493 22.11 -5.88 0.15
CA TRP A 493 22.26 -6.85 -0.91
C TRP A 493 21.63 -8.17 -0.49
N MET A 494 20.67 -8.63 -1.29
CA MET A 494 19.94 -9.88 -1.08
C MET A 494 20.06 -10.76 -2.33
N ILE A 495 19.80 -12.05 -2.15
CA ILE A 495 19.82 -13.04 -3.24
C ILE A 495 18.40 -13.17 -3.79
N ASP A 496 18.28 -13.01 -5.10
CA ASP A 496 17.08 -13.35 -5.85
C ASP A 496 16.87 -14.87 -5.85
N THR A 497 15.93 -15.33 -5.02
CA THR A 497 15.59 -16.76 -4.89
C THR A 497 14.60 -17.23 -5.95
N THR A 498 14.20 -16.36 -6.88
CA THR A 498 13.33 -16.72 -8.01
C THR A 498 14.11 -17.18 -9.25
N LYS A 499 15.43 -17.04 -9.25
CA LYS A 499 16.35 -17.34 -10.36
C LYS A 499 17.24 -18.56 -10.16
#